data_AF-A0AAW0MLS5-F1
#
_entry.id   AF-A0AAW0MLS5-F1
#
_cell.length_a   1.000
_cell.length_b   1.000
_cell.length_c   1.000
_cell.angle_alpha   90.00
_cell.angle_beta   90.00
_cell.angle_gamma   90.00
#
_symmetry.space_group_name_H-M   'P 1'
#
loop_
_entity.id
_entity.type
_entity.pdbx_description
1 polymer ?
#
loop_
_entity_poly.entity_id
_entity_poly.type
_entity_poly.pdbx_seq_one_letter_code
_entity_poly.pdbx_strand_id
1 'polypeptide(L)'
;MNDCVCVFRLQDKAISIWESKDFFLELDPLPGGVEAVKEMAKMDNTDVFICTSPIKHYNHCPYEKYAWVEKHFGHDFLDQVILTRDKTLVCGDILIDDKPDILGVEPNPTWEHILFTACHNQHLGESCPHRRLLSWDDDWRAILDSKRK
;
A
#
# COMPACT_ATOMS: atom_id res chain seq x y z
N MET A 1 16.90 33.59 7.58
CA MET A 1 16.00 33.77 6.42
C MET A 1 16.49 33.07 5.15
N ASN A 2 17.65 32.38 5.15
CA ASN A 2 18.17 31.64 3.98
C ASN A 2 17.92 30.12 4.03
N ASP A 3 17.48 29.56 5.16
CA ASP A 3 17.28 28.11 5.29
C ASP A 3 15.98 27.62 4.62
N CYS A 4 14.96 28.47 4.55
CA CYS A 4 13.67 28.12 3.96
C CYS A 4 13.78 27.88 2.44
N VAL A 5 14.60 28.68 1.73
CA VAL A 5 14.77 28.60 0.27
C VAL A 5 15.45 27.29 -0.16
N CYS A 6 16.32 26.74 0.67
CA CYS A 6 17.01 25.48 0.39
C CYS A 6 16.10 24.25 0.56
N VAL A 7 15.22 24.29 1.57
CA VAL A 7 14.25 23.21 1.85
C VAL A 7 13.21 23.10 0.74
N PHE A 8 12.64 24.23 0.27
CA PHE A 8 11.68 24.21 -0.85
C PHE A 8 12.29 23.58 -2.12
N ARG A 9 13.55 23.89 -2.43
CA ARG A 9 14.24 23.32 -3.61
C ARG A 9 14.48 21.80 -3.51
N LEU A 10 14.64 21.25 -2.32
CA LEU A 10 14.84 19.80 -2.15
C LEU A 10 13.52 19.05 -2.29
N GLN A 11 12.43 19.63 -1.79
CA GLN A 11 11.10 19.04 -1.91
C GLN A 11 10.65 18.95 -3.38
N ASP A 12 10.80 20.04 -4.14
CA ASP A 12 10.42 20.06 -5.56
C ASP A 12 11.23 19.05 -6.38
N LYS A 13 12.54 18.91 -6.06
CA LYS A 13 13.39 17.90 -6.67
C LYS A 13 12.94 16.48 -6.33
N ALA A 14 12.61 16.20 -5.07
CA ALA A 14 12.09 14.90 -4.67
C ALA A 14 10.76 14.58 -5.37
N ILE A 15 9.84 15.56 -5.43
CA ILE A 15 8.57 15.44 -6.15
C ILE A 15 8.80 15.08 -7.62
N SER A 16 9.73 15.76 -8.29
CA SER A 16 10.02 15.50 -9.70
C SER A 16 10.48 14.07 -10.00
N ILE A 17 11.03 13.35 -9.00
CA ILE A 17 11.44 11.96 -9.16
C ILE A 17 10.21 11.07 -9.32
N TRP A 18 9.24 11.12 -8.39
CA TRP A 18 8.06 10.24 -8.49
C TRP A 18 7.00 10.74 -9.48
N GLU A 19 7.12 11.96 -9.98
CA GLU A 19 6.32 12.46 -11.10
C GLU A 19 6.90 12.06 -12.47
N SER A 20 8.12 11.51 -12.51
CA SER A 20 8.75 11.13 -13.77
C SER A 20 8.17 9.83 -14.34
N LYS A 21 8.26 9.71 -15.67
CA LYS A 21 7.84 8.52 -16.40
C LYS A 21 8.64 7.29 -15.93
N ASP A 22 7.98 6.15 -15.91
CA ASP A 22 8.48 4.82 -15.54
C ASP A 22 8.82 4.66 -14.04
N PHE A 23 8.73 5.72 -13.22
CA PHE A 23 9.05 5.65 -11.78
C PHE A 23 8.26 4.55 -11.05
N PHE A 24 6.93 4.46 -11.26
CA PHE A 24 6.12 3.46 -10.56
C PHE A 24 6.27 2.07 -11.17
N LEU A 25 6.54 1.98 -12.48
CA LEU A 25 6.71 0.72 -13.20
C LEU A 25 8.05 0.02 -12.89
N GLU A 26 9.07 0.80 -12.56
CA GLU A 26 10.43 0.30 -12.27
C GLU A 26 10.66 -0.01 -10.79
N LEU A 27 9.68 0.23 -9.90
CA LEU A 27 9.82 -0.14 -8.50
C LEU A 27 10.04 -1.65 -8.33
N ASP A 28 11.06 -2.01 -7.55
CA ASP A 28 11.25 -3.40 -7.16
C ASP A 28 10.17 -3.82 -6.15
N PRO A 29 9.60 -5.03 -6.28
CA PRO A 29 8.72 -5.57 -5.24
C PRO A 29 9.46 -5.72 -3.92
N LEU A 30 8.73 -5.56 -2.82
CA LEU A 30 9.25 -5.91 -1.50
C LEU A 30 9.57 -7.41 -1.44
N PRO A 31 10.66 -7.83 -0.74
CA PRO A 31 10.97 -9.23 -0.54
C PRO A 31 9.77 -10.01 0.00
N GLY A 32 9.45 -11.14 -0.64
CA GLY A 32 8.33 -12.02 -0.29
C GLY A 32 6.93 -11.48 -0.62
N GLY A 33 6.79 -10.22 -1.04
CA GLY A 33 5.48 -9.59 -1.22
C GLY A 33 4.67 -10.13 -2.39
N VAL A 34 5.33 -10.43 -3.52
CA VAL A 34 4.63 -10.99 -4.70
C VAL A 34 4.18 -12.42 -4.40
N GLU A 35 5.03 -13.20 -3.75
CA GLU A 35 4.79 -14.58 -3.35
C GLU A 35 3.64 -14.66 -2.34
N ALA A 36 3.69 -13.85 -1.28
CA ALA A 36 2.66 -13.83 -0.24
C ALA A 36 1.29 -13.47 -0.79
N VAL A 37 1.18 -12.43 -1.64
CA VAL A 37 -0.09 -12.02 -2.24
C VAL A 37 -0.62 -13.09 -3.21
N LYS A 38 0.25 -13.73 -4.01
CA LYS A 38 -0.16 -14.85 -4.89
C LYS A 38 -0.62 -16.07 -4.10
N GLU A 39 0.02 -16.37 -2.98
CA GLU A 39 -0.41 -17.45 -2.08
C GLU A 39 -1.76 -17.11 -1.43
N MET A 40 -1.91 -15.88 -0.94
CA MET A 40 -3.14 -15.37 -0.33
C MET A 40 -4.33 -15.47 -1.29
N ALA A 41 -4.15 -15.08 -2.55
CA ALA A 41 -5.19 -15.12 -3.58
C ALA A 41 -5.60 -16.55 -4.00
N LYS A 42 -4.83 -17.57 -3.61
CA LYS A 42 -5.15 -18.99 -3.86
C LYS A 42 -5.79 -19.67 -2.64
N MET A 43 -5.88 -18.98 -1.51
CA MET A 43 -6.49 -19.54 -0.30
C MET A 43 -8.01 -19.63 -0.45
N ASP A 44 -8.59 -20.68 0.10
CA ASP A 44 -10.05 -20.85 0.12
C ASP A 44 -10.70 -19.72 0.94
N ASN A 45 -11.83 -19.24 0.45
CA ASN A 45 -12.62 -18.17 1.09
C ASN A 45 -11.76 -16.93 1.39
N THR A 46 -10.93 -16.50 0.43
CA THR A 46 -10.06 -15.33 0.59
C THR A 46 -10.01 -14.55 -0.71
N ASP A 47 -10.63 -13.37 -0.70
CA ASP A 47 -10.56 -12.43 -1.81
C ASP A 47 -9.47 -11.39 -1.52
N VAL A 48 -8.60 -11.15 -2.50
CA VAL A 48 -7.47 -10.24 -2.37
C VAL A 48 -7.58 -9.13 -3.39
N PHE A 49 -7.48 -7.89 -2.92
CA PHE A 49 -7.48 -6.69 -3.76
C PHE A 49 -6.25 -5.83 -3.49
N ILE A 50 -5.66 -5.28 -4.56
CA ILE A 50 -4.63 -4.23 -4.44
C ILE A 50 -5.36 -2.89 -4.35
N CYS A 51 -5.53 -2.39 -3.12
CA CYS A 51 -6.12 -1.08 -2.86
C CYS A 51 -5.01 -0.01 -2.76
N THR A 52 -4.83 0.79 -3.81
CA THR A 52 -3.73 1.76 -3.93
C THR A 52 -4.21 3.16 -4.26
N SER A 53 -3.45 4.18 -3.82
CA SER A 53 -3.79 5.59 -4.08
C SER A 53 -2.90 6.18 -5.17
N PRO A 54 -3.47 6.81 -6.22
CA PRO A 54 -2.67 7.53 -7.19
C PRO A 54 -2.12 8.83 -6.59
N ILE A 55 -0.99 9.33 -7.08
CA ILE A 55 -0.53 10.69 -6.77
C ILE A 55 -1.41 11.71 -7.52
N LYS A 56 -1.38 12.99 -7.09
CA LYS A 56 -2.16 14.06 -7.75
C LYS A 56 -1.69 14.33 -9.18
N HIS A 57 -0.37 14.26 -9.43
CA HIS A 57 0.20 14.34 -10.76
C HIS A 57 0.04 12.99 -11.48
N TYR A 58 -1.18 12.74 -11.96
CA TYR A 58 -1.61 11.41 -12.36
C TYR A 58 -1.12 10.97 -13.75
N ASN A 59 -0.38 11.80 -14.51
CA ASN A 59 -0.07 11.53 -15.92
C ASN A 59 0.57 10.15 -16.16
N HIS A 60 1.38 9.68 -15.21
CA HIS A 60 2.13 8.43 -15.29
C HIS A 60 1.62 7.37 -14.31
N CYS A 61 1.20 7.79 -13.11
CA CYS A 61 0.98 6.93 -11.97
C CYS A 61 -0.10 5.84 -12.12
N PRO A 62 -1.36 6.12 -12.54
CA PRO A 62 -2.40 5.09 -12.60
C PRO A 62 -2.06 3.99 -13.61
N TYR A 63 -1.64 4.37 -14.82
CA TYR A 63 -1.24 3.42 -15.86
C TYR A 63 -0.09 2.54 -15.40
N GLU A 64 0.98 3.15 -14.88
CA GLU A 64 2.17 2.40 -14.45
C GLU A 64 1.87 1.45 -13.28
N LYS A 65 0.92 1.79 -12.41
CA LYS A 65 0.46 0.87 -11.36
C LYS A 65 -0.23 -0.37 -11.94
N TYR A 66 -1.11 -0.23 -12.93
CA TYR A 66 -1.71 -1.39 -13.61
C TYR A 66 -0.64 -2.22 -14.33
N ALA A 67 0.26 -1.58 -15.07
CA ALA A 67 1.35 -2.27 -15.77
C ALA A 67 2.29 -3.00 -14.80
N TRP A 68 2.58 -2.41 -13.64
CA TRP A 68 3.36 -3.06 -12.58
C TRP A 68 2.64 -4.29 -12.01
N VAL A 69 1.33 -4.18 -11.77
CA VAL A 69 0.53 -5.33 -11.32
C VAL A 69 0.53 -6.44 -12.36
N GLU A 70 0.29 -6.14 -13.64
CA GLU A 70 0.33 -7.13 -14.72
C GLU A 70 1.71 -7.82 -14.80
N LYS A 71 2.79 -7.03 -14.74
CA LYS A 71 4.18 -7.53 -14.78
C LYS A 71 4.48 -8.53 -13.68
N HIS A 72 3.98 -8.31 -12.46
CA HIS A 72 4.35 -9.11 -11.29
C HIS A 72 3.32 -10.18 -10.91
N PHE A 73 2.02 -9.93 -11.15
CA PHE A 73 0.92 -10.82 -10.76
C PHE A 73 0.23 -11.50 -11.95
N GLY A 74 0.42 -10.98 -13.17
CA GLY A 74 -0.25 -11.47 -14.38
C GLY A 74 -1.51 -10.66 -14.73
N HIS A 75 -1.94 -10.79 -15.98
CA HIS A 75 -3.05 -10.02 -16.54
C HIS A 75 -4.36 -10.20 -15.77
N ASP A 76 -4.66 -11.43 -15.34
CA ASP A 76 -5.92 -11.72 -14.62
C ASP A 76 -6.02 -10.99 -13.28
N PHE A 77 -4.90 -10.60 -12.67
CA PHE A 77 -4.89 -9.89 -11.39
C PHE A 77 -5.25 -8.40 -11.52
N LEU A 78 -5.43 -7.89 -12.75
CA LEU A 78 -5.86 -6.52 -12.99
C LEU A 78 -7.29 -6.27 -12.53
N ASP A 79 -8.13 -7.31 -12.50
CA ASP A 79 -9.51 -7.24 -12.01
C ASP A 79 -9.59 -6.97 -10.49
N GLN A 80 -8.46 -7.11 -9.78
CA GLN A 80 -8.34 -6.99 -8.33
C GLN A 80 -7.71 -5.65 -7.92
N VAL A 81 -7.50 -4.72 -8.86
CA VAL A 81 -6.93 -3.41 -8.57
C VAL A 81 -8.05 -2.40 -8.25
N ILE A 82 -7.94 -1.78 -7.08
CA ILE A 82 -8.80 -0.67 -6.65
C ILE A 82 -7.93 0.58 -6.52
N LEU A 83 -8.09 1.52 -7.46
CA LEU A 83 -7.44 2.83 -7.41
C LEU A 83 -8.36 3.84 -6.73
N THR A 84 -8.00 4.26 -5.51
CA THR A 84 -8.75 5.26 -4.75
C THR A 84 -7.85 6.15 -3.89
N ARG A 85 -8.21 7.43 -3.77
CA ARG A 85 -7.58 8.35 -2.81
C ARG A 85 -8.19 8.23 -1.40
N ASP A 86 -9.37 7.62 -1.30
CA ASP A 86 -10.07 7.40 -0.05
C ASP A 86 -10.33 5.89 0.11
N LYS A 87 -9.53 5.26 0.98
CA LYS A 87 -9.62 3.82 1.26
C LYS A 87 -10.72 3.50 2.28
N THR A 88 -11.25 4.48 3.00
CA THR A 88 -12.29 4.23 4.01
C THR A 88 -13.62 3.83 3.38
N LEU A 89 -13.82 4.15 2.09
CA LEU A 89 -14.99 3.75 1.30
C LEU A 89 -14.89 2.32 0.74
N VAL A 90 -13.73 1.67 0.85
CA VAL A 90 -13.54 0.29 0.38
C VAL A 90 -13.87 -0.67 1.51
N CYS A 91 -14.80 -1.58 1.27
CA CYS A 91 -15.19 -2.61 2.24
C CYS A 91 -14.24 -3.81 2.17
N GLY A 92 -13.92 -4.36 3.34
CA GLY A 92 -13.11 -5.56 3.53
C GLY A 92 -12.91 -5.85 5.02
N ASP A 93 -12.32 -7.00 5.33
CA ASP A 93 -12.02 -7.41 6.72
C ASP A 93 -10.68 -6.89 7.23
N ILE A 94 -9.70 -6.74 6.34
CA ILE A 94 -8.31 -6.35 6.65
C ILE A 94 -7.81 -5.37 5.59
N LEU A 95 -7.08 -4.34 6.04
CA LEU A 95 -6.24 -3.50 5.18
C LEU A 95 -4.79 -3.54 5.68
N ILE A 96 -3.89 -4.13 4.89
CA ILE A 96 -2.45 -4.10 5.13
C ILE A 96 -1.87 -2.88 4.40
N ASP A 97 -1.34 -1.92 5.15
CA ASP A 97 -0.90 -0.63 4.60
C ASP A 97 0.16 0.00 5.52
N ASP A 98 1.16 0.67 4.93
CA ASP A 98 2.28 1.28 5.64
C ASP A 98 1.98 2.68 6.18
N LYS A 99 0.90 3.32 5.74
CA LYS A 99 0.48 4.63 6.24
C LYS A 99 -0.10 4.48 7.66
N PRO A 100 0.47 5.16 8.68
CA PRO A 100 0.00 5.04 10.07
C PRO A 100 -1.45 5.47 10.25
N ASP A 101 -1.83 6.62 9.66
CA ASP A 101 -3.17 7.18 9.78
C ASP A 101 -3.88 7.17 8.43
N ILE A 102 -4.85 6.27 8.26
CA ILE A 102 -5.70 6.18 7.07
C ILE A 102 -7.03 6.86 7.38
N LEU A 103 -7.20 8.06 6.83
CA LEU A 103 -8.35 8.93 7.06
C LEU A 103 -9.10 9.13 5.74
N GLY A 104 -10.41 9.31 5.85
CA GLY A 104 -11.31 9.47 4.71
C GLY A 104 -12.69 9.93 5.17
N VAL A 105 -13.68 9.74 4.30
CA VAL A 105 -15.07 10.13 4.56
C VAL A 105 -15.75 9.24 5.60
N GLU A 106 -15.42 7.94 5.63
CA GLU A 106 -16.02 6.99 6.58
C GLU A 106 -15.21 6.97 7.88
N PRO A 107 -15.77 7.42 9.03
CA PRO A 107 -15.07 7.45 10.30
C PRO A 107 -14.82 6.07 10.91
N ASN A 108 -15.60 5.05 10.53
CA ASN A 108 -15.44 3.67 11.02
C ASN A 108 -15.34 2.69 9.83
N PRO A 109 -14.17 2.62 9.16
CA PRO A 109 -13.96 1.68 8.07
C PRO A 109 -14.22 0.24 8.51
N THR A 110 -14.70 -0.61 7.61
CA THR A 110 -15.09 -2.00 7.96
C THR A 110 -13.87 -2.89 8.28
N TRP A 111 -12.71 -2.55 7.73
CA TRP A 111 -11.49 -3.33 7.84
C TRP A 111 -10.71 -3.02 9.12
N GLU A 112 -10.04 -4.04 9.67
CA GLU A 112 -8.96 -3.83 10.63
C GLU A 112 -7.71 -3.33 9.89
N HIS A 113 -7.14 -2.22 10.35
CA HIS A 113 -5.85 -1.74 9.85
C HIS A 113 -4.71 -2.55 10.45
N ILE A 114 -3.95 -3.20 9.59
CA ILE A 114 -2.69 -3.87 9.92
C ILE A 114 -1.56 -3.01 9.37
N LEU A 115 -0.80 -2.39 10.27
CA LEU A 115 0.28 -1.49 9.89
C LEU A 115 1.46 -2.30 9.34
N PHE A 116 1.77 -2.14 8.06
CA PHE A 116 2.95 -2.76 7.47
C PHE A 116 4.20 -1.94 7.80
N THR A 117 5.27 -2.59 8.23
CA THR A 117 6.47 -1.88 8.67
C THR A 117 7.27 -1.32 7.49
N ALA A 118 7.58 -0.02 7.57
CA ALA A 118 8.37 0.69 6.58
C ALA A 118 9.35 1.67 7.26
N CYS A 119 10.35 2.14 6.52
CA CYS A 119 11.43 2.98 7.06
C CYS A 119 10.94 4.25 7.77
N HIS A 120 9.80 4.80 7.34
CA HIS A 120 9.21 6.03 7.89
C HIS A 120 8.22 5.78 9.04
N ASN A 121 7.85 4.53 9.34
CA ASN A 121 6.89 4.20 10.42
C ASN A 121 7.47 3.26 11.49
N GLN A 122 8.68 2.73 11.28
CA GLN A 122 9.36 1.78 12.19
C GLN A 122 9.65 2.35 13.59
N HIS A 123 9.71 3.68 13.72
CA HIS A 123 9.98 4.36 14.98
C HIS A 123 8.71 4.60 15.82
N LEU A 124 7.53 4.31 15.26
CA LEU A 124 6.27 4.37 16.00
C LEU A 124 6.26 3.22 17.00
N GLY A 125 6.43 3.56 18.29
CA GLY A 125 6.56 2.60 19.38
C GLY A 125 5.25 1.90 19.78
N GLU A 126 5.29 1.24 20.93
CA GLU A 126 4.19 0.42 21.50
C GLU A 126 2.87 1.17 21.72
N SER A 127 2.87 2.50 21.68
CA SER A 127 1.65 3.31 21.74
C SER A 127 0.84 3.29 20.44
N CYS A 128 1.37 2.70 19.36
CA CYS A 128 0.61 2.50 18.13
C CYS A 128 -0.50 1.46 18.39
N PRO A 129 -1.79 1.82 18.26
CA PRO A 129 -2.89 0.92 18.60
C PRO A 129 -3.09 -0.21 17.56
N HIS A 130 -2.40 -0.13 16.42
CA HIS A 130 -2.56 -1.06 15.31
C HIS A 130 -1.71 -2.30 15.51
N ARG A 131 -2.28 -3.46 15.18
CA ARG A 131 -1.48 -4.66 14.92
C ARG A 131 -0.53 -4.38 13.77
N ARG A 132 0.67 -4.95 13.84
CA ARG A 132 1.75 -4.66 12.91
C ARG A 132 2.20 -5.94 12.23
N LEU A 133 2.43 -5.86 10.92
CA LEU A 133 3.14 -6.88 10.14
C LEU A 133 4.55 -6.36 9.87
N LEU A 134 5.58 -7.08 10.33
CA LEU A 134 6.96 -6.60 10.25
C LEU A 134 7.57 -6.73 8.84
N SER A 135 7.24 -7.81 8.15
CA SER A 135 7.61 -8.07 6.76
C SER A 135 6.67 -9.15 6.19
N TRP A 136 6.83 -9.51 4.91
CA TRP A 136 6.10 -10.64 4.33
C TRP A 136 6.60 -12.02 4.77
N ASP A 137 7.76 -12.08 5.45
CA ASP A 137 8.28 -13.31 6.08
C ASP A 137 7.62 -13.59 7.45
N ASP A 138 6.90 -12.61 8.00
CA ASP A 138 6.14 -12.73 9.25
C ASP A 138 4.82 -13.49 9.03
N ASP A 139 4.14 -13.86 10.11
CA ASP A 139 2.95 -14.73 10.07
C ASP A 139 1.67 -13.96 9.67
N TRP A 140 1.63 -13.53 8.41
CA TRP A 140 0.44 -12.93 7.82
C TRP A 140 -0.77 -13.87 7.80
N ARG A 141 -0.56 -15.20 7.81
CA ARG A 141 -1.65 -16.19 7.83
C ARG A 141 -2.41 -16.14 9.14
N ALA A 142 -1.71 -16.07 10.28
CA ALA A 142 -2.36 -15.86 11.58
C ALA A 142 -3.21 -14.58 11.61
N ILE A 143 -2.81 -13.55 10.85
CA ILE A 143 -3.62 -12.33 10.72
C ILE A 143 -4.93 -12.60 10.00
N LEU A 144 -4.90 -13.27 8.86
CA LEU A 144 -6.09 -13.64 8.11
C LEU A 144 -7.00 -14.57 8.92
N ASP A 145 -6.41 -15.61 9.53
CA ASP A 145 -7.16 -16.62 10.28
C ASP A 145 -7.85 -16.03 11.52
N SER A 146 -7.30 -14.96 12.11
CA SER A 146 -7.97 -14.23 13.20
C SER A 146 -9.31 -13.57 12.79
N LYS A 147 -9.58 -13.45 11.48
CA LYS A 147 -10.84 -12.92 10.92
C LYS A 147 -11.78 -13.99 10.37
N ARG A 148 -11.30 -15.23 10.19
CA ARG A 148 -12.15 -16.33 9.75
C ARG A 148 -13.09 -16.71 10.90
N LYS A 149 -14.35 -16.96 10.56
CA LYS A 149 -15.38 -17.46 11.49
C LYS A 149 -15.48 -18.97 11.44
#